data_AF-A0A9E4KXD1-F1
#
_entry.id   AF-A0A9E4KXD1-F1
#
_cell.length_a   1.000
_cell.length_b   1.000
_cell.length_c   1.000
_cell.angle_alpha   90.00
_cell.angle_beta   90.00
_cell.angle_gamma   90.00
#
_symmetry.space_group_name_H-M   'P 1'
#
loop_
_entity.id
_entity.type
_entity.pdbx_description
1 polymer ?
#
loop_
_entity_poly.entity_id
_entity_poly.type
_entity_poly.pdbx_seq_one_letter_code
_entity_poly.pdbx_strand_id
1 'polypeptide(L)'
;MKISVCVKWVPVVARMKFDLETRTIVREGVPSELNAYDQLAVQWAVDHKQQYNLETHVYTMGPPPARQGLVQCLAMGADDAHHIVDPALAGSDTLATARALSLALAKGNYDLLLFGAHSVDAETGQVGPEVAEMLGLSQVTGVHSIEVLGPEKVRVEREVEDGVEVIECLLPAVVSVVEGIAPEVFPGREETRAAQERPIAEISATDLSADLSVFGASGSPTWVADIQFIESNREQRVIAADLPTADTAREVASYLREKGLLDPAVREQRRASAPLAPGAARTPDGAAVWVLADHGADGLRSVTRELLGAAGGVADAIDGHVVGVLMGAPNAANYAAEIGRAGADLVAVAADEALADYTTEAYADTLARAMAERRPYAVLLPSTVNGRDLAARVAAKLGLGLTGDCVGLEVDDEGRLVQLKPAFGGNIVAPILSRTKPYMATVRPGILAPLRPNDARVVETVALPVATPENPAVRVIERRAVEQGETADLEDAWSVVAVGMGVGSEADIARLRPLTDALGAELICTRDVVEAGWMPRQRQVGLTGRSVAPALYIGVGVRGDFNHTVGIQRAGTVIVVNSNRRAQFFRACDLGVIADWNDFIPALVAELTGTSA
;
A
#
# COMPACT_ATOMS: atom_id res chain seq x y z
N MET A 1 9.21 22.06 -21.82
CA MET A 1 8.80 21.82 -20.41
C MET A 1 9.90 21.00 -19.76
N LYS A 2 10.27 21.27 -18.51
CA LYS A 2 11.27 20.50 -17.77
C LYS A 2 10.59 19.55 -16.79
N ILE A 3 10.91 18.27 -16.88
CA ILE A 3 10.40 17.24 -15.98
C ILE A 3 11.56 16.72 -15.15
N SER A 4 11.39 16.70 -13.83
CA SER A 4 12.34 16.02 -12.95
C SER A 4 11.72 14.74 -12.41
N VAL A 5 12.41 13.61 -12.55
CA VAL A 5 11.99 12.31 -12.04
C VAL A 5 12.89 11.92 -10.88
N CYS A 6 12.32 11.69 -9.71
CA CYS A 6 13.05 11.18 -8.56
C CYS A 6 13.00 9.65 -8.55
N VAL A 7 14.17 9.02 -8.51
CA VAL A 7 14.30 7.57 -8.62
C VAL A 7 15.06 6.97 -7.44
N LYS A 8 14.68 5.77 -7.04
CA LYS A 8 15.33 5.02 -5.96
C LYS A 8 16.01 3.76 -6.50
N TRP A 9 17.24 3.54 -6.04
CA TRP A 9 17.96 2.29 -6.22
C TRP A 9 17.61 1.34 -5.07
N VAL A 10 16.98 0.23 -5.39
CA VAL A 10 16.41 -0.71 -4.41
C VAL A 10 17.07 -2.07 -4.53
N PRO A 11 17.20 -2.83 -3.44
CA PRO A 11 17.67 -4.21 -3.52
C PRO A 11 16.63 -5.10 -4.21
N VAL A 12 17.10 -6.10 -4.98
CA VAL A 12 16.23 -7.10 -5.60
C VAL A 12 15.68 -8.01 -4.50
N VAL A 13 14.46 -7.70 -4.05
CA VAL A 13 13.84 -8.33 -2.87
C VAL A 13 13.79 -9.86 -3.01
N ALA A 14 13.45 -10.36 -4.20
CA ALA A 14 13.40 -11.80 -4.50
C ALA A 14 14.75 -12.54 -4.38
N ARG A 15 15.87 -11.82 -4.33
CA ARG A 15 17.23 -12.37 -4.19
C ARG A 15 17.86 -12.11 -2.82
N MET A 16 17.11 -11.52 -1.89
CA MET A 16 17.59 -11.35 -0.53
C MET A 16 17.81 -12.70 0.15
N LYS A 17 18.91 -12.78 0.89
CA LYS A 17 19.22 -13.90 1.76
C LYS A 17 19.25 -13.41 3.19
N PHE A 18 18.80 -14.27 4.08
CA PHE A 18 18.79 -14.00 5.51
C PHE A 18 19.66 -15.01 6.21
N ASP A 19 20.46 -14.51 7.15
CA ASP A 19 21.21 -15.34 8.07
C ASP A 19 20.27 -15.64 9.25
N LEU A 20 19.83 -16.89 9.34
CA LEU A 20 18.90 -17.36 10.37
C LEU A 20 19.59 -17.50 11.74
N GLU A 21 20.92 -17.63 11.78
CA GLU A 21 21.67 -17.70 13.05
C GLU A 21 21.83 -16.31 13.65
N THR A 22 22.23 -15.33 12.83
CA THR A 22 22.44 -13.95 13.31
C THR A 22 21.18 -13.11 13.27
N ARG A 23 20.08 -13.61 12.68
CA ARG A 23 18.83 -12.85 12.47
C ARG A 23 19.09 -11.53 11.74
N THR A 24 20.00 -11.54 10.77
CA THR A 24 20.32 -10.37 9.97
C THR A 24 20.15 -10.62 8.47
N ILE A 25 19.98 -9.53 7.74
CA ILE A 25 19.95 -9.56 6.27
C ILE A 25 21.37 -9.70 5.76
N VAL A 26 21.62 -10.71 4.92
CA VAL A 26 22.88 -10.83 4.21
C VAL A 26 22.87 -9.80 3.08
N ARG A 27 23.44 -8.63 3.34
CA ARG A 27 23.51 -7.53 2.36
C ARG A 27 24.56 -7.79 1.29
N GLU A 28 25.55 -8.63 1.56
CA GLU A 28 26.63 -8.96 0.64
C GLU A 28 26.13 -9.86 -0.49
N GLY A 29 26.35 -9.45 -1.74
CA GLY A 29 25.96 -10.22 -2.94
C GLY A 29 24.49 -10.14 -3.34
N VAL A 30 23.65 -9.34 -2.66
CA VAL A 30 22.28 -9.06 -3.10
C VAL A 30 22.33 -8.00 -4.20
N PRO A 31 21.93 -8.31 -5.45
CA PRO A 31 21.89 -7.31 -6.50
C PRO A 31 20.83 -6.25 -6.18
N SER A 32 20.99 -5.08 -6.78
CA SER A 32 20.03 -3.98 -6.69
C SER A 32 19.60 -3.59 -8.09
N GLU A 33 18.47 -2.91 -8.18
CA GLU A 33 17.82 -2.48 -9.41
C GLU A 33 17.15 -1.12 -9.23
N LEU A 34 16.82 -0.49 -10.36
CA LEU A 34 15.98 0.70 -10.36
C LEU A 34 14.57 0.29 -9.90
N ASN A 35 13.99 1.02 -8.96
CA ASN A 35 12.64 0.74 -8.51
C ASN A 35 11.65 0.77 -9.70
N ALA A 36 10.81 -0.26 -9.81
CA ALA A 36 9.98 -0.48 -11.00
C ALA A 36 9.07 0.72 -11.33
N TYR A 37 8.39 1.29 -10.33
CA TYR A 37 7.53 2.46 -10.56
C TYR A 37 8.31 3.71 -11.00
N ASP A 38 9.53 3.89 -10.48
CA ASP A 38 10.39 5.02 -10.86
C ASP A 38 10.89 4.85 -12.30
N GLN A 39 11.19 3.61 -12.71
CA GLN A 39 11.54 3.28 -14.10
C GLN A 39 10.38 3.63 -15.05
N LEU A 40 9.14 3.31 -14.68
CA LEU A 40 7.96 3.68 -15.49
C LEU A 40 7.78 5.20 -15.58
N ALA A 41 8.05 5.94 -14.51
CA ALA A 41 8.03 7.40 -14.52
C ALA A 41 9.06 7.99 -15.50
N VAL A 42 10.29 7.44 -15.49
CA VAL A 42 11.35 7.82 -16.44
C VAL A 42 10.94 7.47 -17.87
N GLN A 43 10.39 6.27 -18.08
CA GLN A 43 9.98 5.81 -19.40
C GLN A 43 8.88 6.71 -19.98
N TRP A 44 7.85 7.04 -19.20
CA TRP A 44 6.82 7.98 -19.63
C TRP A 44 7.42 9.33 -20.02
N ALA A 45 8.31 9.88 -19.21
CA ALA A 45 8.93 11.17 -19.50
C ALA A 45 9.76 11.13 -20.80
N VAL A 46 10.46 10.03 -21.07
CA VAL A 46 11.25 9.82 -22.29
C VAL A 46 10.35 9.66 -23.52
N ASP A 47 9.32 8.83 -23.44
CA ASP A 47 8.41 8.54 -24.57
C ASP A 47 7.70 9.81 -25.06
N HIS A 48 7.43 10.75 -24.15
CA HIS A 48 6.70 11.97 -24.46
C HIS A 48 7.60 13.18 -24.75
N LYS A 49 8.93 13.00 -24.80
CA LYS A 49 9.88 14.10 -25.07
C LYS A 49 9.57 14.90 -26.32
N GLN A 50 9.33 14.21 -27.44
CA GLN A 50 9.04 14.88 -28.71
C GLN A 50 7.66 15.53 -28.71
N GLN A 51 6.67 14.86 -28.13
CA GLN A 51 5.28 15.32 -28.11
C GLN A 51 5.11 16.63 -27.32
N TYR A 52 5.77 16.75 -26.17
CA TYR A 52 5.61 17.90 -25.28
C TYR A 52 6.87 18.78 -25.18
N ASN A 53 7.88 18.54 -26.02
CA ASN A 53 9.18 19.22 -25.97
C ASN A 53 9.78 19.19 -24.54
N LEU A 54 9.94 17.97 -24.01
CA LEU A 54 10.39 17.74 -22.64
C LEU A 54 11.92 17.68 -22.55
N GLU A 55 12.44 18.26 -21.49
CA GLU A 55 13.80 18.01 -20.98
C GLU A 55 13.66 17.20 -19.68
N THR A 56 14.20 15.99 -19.65
CA THR A 56 14.06 15.02 -18.55
C THR A 56 15.31 15.00 -17.68
N HIS A 57 15.16 15.44 -16.44
CA HIS A 57 16.19 15.42 -15.41
C HIS A 57 15.90 14.29 -14.43
N VAL A 58 16.90 13.52 -14.02
CA VAL A 58 16.71 12.44 -13.04
C VAL A 58 17.50 12.70 -11.77
N TYR A 59 16.87 12.49 -10.62
CA TYR A 59 17.46 12.71 -9.31
C TYR A 59 17.43 11.40 -8.52
N THR A 60 18.52 11.07 -7.85
CA THR A 60 18.52 10.01 -6.84
C THR A 60 19.22 10.48 -5.58
N MET A 61 18.68 10.09 -4.42
CA MET A 61 19.39 10.15 -3.16
C MET A 61 19.75 8.73 -2.74
N GLY A 62 21.04 8.47 -2.52
CA GLY A 62 21.45 7.14 -2.12
C GLY A 62 22.96 6.95 -2.03
N PRO A 63 23.41 5.80 -1.52
CA PRO A 63 24.84 5.49 -1.43
C PRO A 63 25.48 5.43 -2.83
N PRO A 64 26.83 5.41 -2.94
CA PRO A 64 27.53 5.41 -4.22
C PRO A 64 27.02 4.40 -5.28
N PRO A 65 26.59 3.17 -4.93
CA PRO A 65 25.99 2.25 -5.91
C PRO A 65 24.71 2.74 -6.59
N ALA A 66 23.95 3.66 -5.98
CA ALA A 66 22.74 4.23 -6.57
C ALA A 66 22.99 4.97 -7.89
N ARG A 67 24.25 5.37 -8.14
CA ARG A 67 24.72 5.90 -9.43
C ARG A 67 24.36 4.97 -10.60
N GLN A 68 24.30 3.66 -10.38
CA GLN A 68 23.93 2.69 -11.43
C GLN A 68 22.49 2.90 -11.94
N GLY A 69 21.56 3.27 -11.04
CA GLY A 69 20.19 3.61 -11.42
C GLY A 69 20.14 4.86 -12.30
N LEU A 70 20.95 5.88 -12.01
CA LEU A 70 21.05 7.07 -12.87
C LEU A 70 21.64 6.74 -14.24
N VAL A 71 22.67 5.89 -14.31
CA VAL A 71 23.21 5.41 -15.60
C VAL A 71 22.14 4.70 -16.40
N GLN A 72 21.32 3.86 -15.77
CA GLN A 72 20.19 3.21 -16.44
C GLN A 72 19.18 4.25 -16.96
N CYS A 73 18.82 5.27 -16.18
CA CYS A 73 17.92 6.34 -16.62
C CYS A 73 18.49 7.13 -17.81
N LEU A 74 19.78 7.45 -17.79
CA LEU A 74 20.48 8.11 -18.90
C LEU A 74 20.52 7.23 -20.15
N ALA A 75 20.64 5.91 -20.00
CA ALA A 75 20.59 4.94 -21.08
C ALA A 75 19.17 4.76 -21.66
N MET A 76 18.14 4.88 -20.82
CA MET A 76 16.74 4.93 -21.26
C MET A 76 16.45 6.20 -22.06
N GLY A 77 17.20 7.27 -21.81
CA GLY A 77 17.16 8.49 -22.61
C GLY A 77 17.01 9.77 -21.81
N ALA A 78 17.12 9.77 -20.48
CA ALA A 78 17.13 11.02 -19.69
C ALA A 78 18.22 12.01 -20.15
N ASP A 79 18.00 13.32 -20.01
CA ASP A 79 18.93 14.36 -20.51
C ASP A 79 20.01 14.74 -19.49
N ASP A 80 19.66 14.75 -18.21
CA ASP A 80 20.59 15.10 -17.13
C ASP A 80 20.34 14.22 -15.88
N ALA A 81 21.37 14.06 -15.06
CA ALA A 81 21.33 13.20 -13.89
C ALA A 81 22.07 13.80 -12.68
N HIS A 82 21.40 13.75 -11.53
CA HIS A 82 21.87 14.34 -10.28
C HIS A 82 21.88 13.28 -9.16
N HIS A 83 23.03 13.11 -8.52
CA HIS A 83 23.23 12.17 -7.43
C HIS A 83 23.44 12.91 -6.12
N ILE A 84 22.44 12.87 -5.25
CA ILE A 84 22.54 13.37 -3.88
C ILE A 84 23.21 12.28 -3.03
N VAL A 85 24.48 12.49 -2.69
CA VAL A 85 25.33 11.46 -2.06
C VAL A 85 26.27 12.08 -1.05
N ASP A 86 26.14 11.64 0.20
CA ASP A 86 26.95 12.09 1.32
C ASP A 86 26.77 11.12 2.50
N PRO A 87 27.83 10.76 3.25
CA PRO A 87 27.69 9.99 4.49
C PRO A 87 26.69 10.58 5.51
N ALA A 88 26.52 11.89 5.55
CA ALA A 88 25.57 12.58 6.43
C ALA A 88 24.10 12.23 6.14
N LEU A 89 23.79 11.70 4.96
CA LEU A 89 22.44 11.27 4.57
C LEU A 89 22.11 9.84 5.02
N ALA A 90 23.08 9.11 5.59
CA ALA A 90 22.89 7.71 5.96
C ALA A 90 21.85 7.52 7.06
N GLY A 91 21.02 6.48 6.91
CA GLY A 91 19.96 6.15 7.87
C GLY A 91 18.75 7.08 7.81
N SER A 92 18.60 7.86 6.73
CA SER A 92 17.41 8.69 6.50
C SER A 92 16.15 7.82 6.40
N ASP A 93 15.11 8.23 7.12
CA ASP A 93 13.72 7.89 6.84
C ASP A 93 13.15 8.73 5.68
N THR A 94 11.86 8.57 5.41
CA THR A 94 11.14 9.23 4.31
C THR A 94 11.20 10.75 4.42
N LEU A 95 10.89 11.33 5.58
CA LEU A 95 10.90 12.79 5.76
C LEU A 95 12.29 13.40 5.57
N ALA A 96 13.34 12.78 6.11
CA ALA A 96 14.72 13.25 5.88
C ALA A 96 15.15 13.10 4.42
N THR A 97 14.70 12.03 3.74
CA THR A 97 14.91 11.82 2.31
C THR A 97 14.21 12.90 1.47
N ALA A 98 12.94 13.18 1.76
CA ALA A 98 12.16 14.23 1.10
C ALA A 98 12.78 15.62 1.31
N ARG A 99 13.37 15.87 2.48
CA ARG A 99 14.09 17.13 2.78
C ARG A 99 15.33 17.30 1.91
N ALA A 100 16.14 16.26 1.74
CA ALA A 100 17.31 16.34 0.87
C ALA A 100 16.91 16.52 -0.61
N LEU A 101 15.90 15.77 -1.06
CA LEU A 101 15.37 15.89 -2.43
C LEU A 101 14.77 17.27 -2.70
N SER A 102 13.91 17.79 -1.82
CA SER A 102 13.31 19.11 -1.99
C SER A 102 14.36 20.23 -2.02
N LEU A 103 15.39 20.18 -1.17
CA LEU A 103 16.49 21.16 -1.21
C LEU A 103 17.29 21.10 -2.51
N ALA A 104 17.47 19.92 -3.10
CA ALA A 104 18.13 19.76 -4.39
C ALA A 104 17.25 20.29 -5.53
N LEU A 105 15.97 19.89 -5.54
CA LEU A 105 14.99 20.26 -6.55
C LEU A 105 14.73 21.77 -6.54
N ALA A 106 14.67 22.42 -5.37
CA ALA A 106 14.46 23.86 -5.24
C ALA A 106 15.54 24.72 -5.94
N LYS A 107 16.70 24.14 -6.26
CA LYS A 107 17.76 24.80 -7.04
C LYS A 107 17.60 24.60 -8.55
N GLY A 108 16.85 23.59 -8.95
CA GLY A 108 16.52 23.30 -10.33
C GLY A 108 15.27 24.07 -10.77
N ASN A 109 15.04 24.09 -12.08
CA ASN A 109 13.75 24.46 -12.65
C ASN A 109 13.00 23.17 -12.99
N TYR A 110 11.69 23.12 -12.76
CA TYR A 110 10.84 22.02 -13.19
C TYR A 110 9.41 22.54 -13.35
N ASP A 111 8.71 21.96 -14.30
CA ASP A 111 7.28 22.18 -14.51
C ASP A 111 6.48 21.00 -13.94
N LEU A 112 7.03 19.78 -13.96
CA LEU A 112 6.41 18.59 -13.41
C LEU A 112 7.46 17.74 -12.67
N LEU A 113 7.12 17.30 -11.46
CA LEU A 113 7.92 16.36 -10.68
C LEU A 113 7.26 14.99 -10.71
N LEU A 114 8.00 13.97 -11.11
CA LEU A 114 7.52 12.60 -11.15
C LEU A 114 8.21 11.72 -10.10
N PHE A 115 7.41 10.86 -9.48
CA PHE A 115 7.85 9.82 -8.56
C PHE A 115 7.16 8.51 -8.92
N GLY A 116 7.76 7.36 -8.65
CA GLY A 116 6.99 6.13 -8.53
C GLY A 116 6.08 6.16 -7.30
N ALA A 117 4.97 5.41 -7.35
CA ALA A 117 3.96 5.39 -6.29
C ALA A 117 4.53 5.02 -4.91
N HIS A 118 5.46 4.07 -4.86
CA HIS A 118 6.23 3.68 -3.69
C HIS A 118 7.45 2.87 -4.11
N SER A 119 8.36 2.59 -3.18
CA SER A 119 9.47 1.66 -3.45
C SER A 119 9.10 0.24 -3.04
N VAL A 120 9.45 -0.75 -3.86
CA VAL A 120 9.08 -2.17 -3.63
C VAL A 120 9.70 -2.80 -2.37
N ASP A 121 10.77 -2.21 -1.83
CA ASP A 121 11.45 -2.68 -0.62
C ASP A 121 10.80 -2.19 0.69
N ALA A 122 10.05 -1.07 0.63
CA ALA A 122 9.54 -0.37 1.80
C ALA A 122 8.05 -0.04 1.73
N GLU A 123 7.42 0.01 0.56
CA GLU A 123 5.97 0.22 0.34
C GLU A 123 5.38 1.46 1.06
N THR A 124 6.17 2.50 1.33
CA THR A 124 5.68 3.66 2.11
C THR A 124 4.86 4.65 1.30
N GLY A 125 5.31 5.01 0.09
CA GLY A 125 4.65 5.98 -0.78
C GLY A 125 4.65 7.44 -0.29
N GLN A 126 5.56 7.80 0.61
CA GLN A 126 5.53 9.08 1.33
C GLN A 126 6.37 10.19 0.70
N VAL A 127 7.51 9.84 0.07
CA VAL A 127 8.52 10.82 -0.33
C VAL A 127 7.99 11.84 -1.35
N GLY A 128 7.21 11.42 -2.34
CA GLY A 128 6.60 12.33 -3.32
C GLY A 128 5.68 13.37 -2.64
N PRO A 129 4.65 12.94 -1.89
CA PRO A 129 3.83 13.84 -1.07
C PRO A 129 4.58 14.76 -0.11
N GLU A 130 5.62 14.25 0.57
CA GLU A 130 6.42 15.05 1.50
C GLU A 130 7.24 16.11 0.76
N VAL A 131 7.82 15.78 -0.40
CA VAL A 131 8.51 16.74 -1.28
C VAL A 131 7.54 17.82 -1.76
N ALA A 132 6.31 17.44 -2.15
CA ALA A 132 5.30 18.39 -2.60
C ALA A 132 4.95 19.41 -1.51
N GLU A 133 4.80 18.98 -0.26
CA GLU A 133 4.58 19.88 0.88
C GLU A 133 5.78 20.82 1.10
N MET A 134 7.00 20.29 1.10
CA MET A 134 8.22 21.09 1.35
C MET A 134 8.49 22.14 0.26
N LEU A 135 8.04 21.87 -0.97
CA LEU A 135 8.16 22.79 -2.10
C LEU A 135 6.92 23.68 -2.29
N GLY A 136 5.85 23.46 -1.51
CA GLY A 136 4.58 24.19 -1.66
C GLY A 136 3.86 23.92 -2.98
N LEU A 137 3.95 22.68 -3.49
CA LEU A 137 3.38 22.25 -4.77
C LEU A 137 2.07 21.49 -4.56
N SER A 138 1.21 21.52 -5.58
CA SER A 138 0.08 20.60 -5.70
C SER A 138 0.57 19.17 -5.93
N GLN A 139 -0.26 18.18 -5.63
CA GLN A 139 0.07 16.79 -5.92
C GLN A 139 -1.12 15.94 -6.36
N VAL A 140 -0.83 14.88 -7.12
CA VAL A 140 -1.76 13.79 -7.41
C VAL A 140 -1.00 12.46 -7.36
N THR A 141 -1.53 11.50 -6.61
CA THR A 141 -0.93 10.16 -6.46
C THR A 141 -1.80 9.07 -7.10
N GLY A 142 -1.20 7.91 -7.40
CA GLY A 142 -1.91 6.78 -8.00
C GLY A 142 -2.16 6.91 -9.51
N VAL A 143 -1.36 7.73 -10.21
CA VAL A 143 -1.61 8.11 -11.60
C VAL A 143 -1.16 7.03 -12.60
N HIS A 144 -2.05 6.62 -13.50
CA HIS A 144 -1.74 5.68 -14.58
C HIS A 144 -1.82 6.32 -15.97
N SER A 145 -2.24 7.59 -16.09
CA SER A 145 -2.26 8.35 -17.34
C SER A 145 -2.02 9.83 -17.10
N ILE A 146 -1.23 10.48 -17.97
CA ILE A 146 -0.94 11.92 -17.91
C ILE A 146 -1.09 12.53 -19.30
N GLU A 147 -1.91 13.57 -19.40
CA GLU A 147 -2.09 14.43 -20.56
C GLU A 147 -1.65 15.87 -20.20
N VAL A 148 -0.66 16.39 -20.94
CA VAL A 148 -0.22 17.79 -20.74
C VAL A 148 -1.11 18.71 -21.58
N LEU A 149 -1.96 19.50 -20.92
CA LEU A 149 -2.94 20.39 -21.57
C LEU A 149 -2.37 21.77 -21.93
N GLY A 150 -1.11 22.04 -21.58
CA GLY A 150 -0.44 23.32 -21.79
C GLY A 150 0.65 23.57 -20.74
N PRO A 151 1.19 24.80 -20.67
CA PRO A 151 2.24 25.14 -19.69
C PRO A 151 1.71 25.28 -18.26
N GLU A 152 0.39 25.48 -18.08
CA GLU A 152 -0.20 25.81 -16.77
C GLU A 152 -0.87 24.62 -16.09
N LYS A 153 -1.20 23.54 -16.80
CA LYS A 153 -1.97 22.44 -16.22
C LYS A 153 -1.75 21.10 -16.93
N VAL A 154 -1.97 20.03 -16.17
CA VAL A 154 -2.06 18.65 -16.65
C VAL A 154 -3.43 18.07 -16.32
N ARG A 155 -3.85 17.10 -17.11
CA ARG A 155 -4.93 16.18 -16.78
C ARG A 155 -4.35 14.81 -16.52
N VAL A 156 -4.78 14.16 -15.46
CA VAL A 156 -4.32 12.83 -15.07
C VAL A 156 -5.51 11.92 -14.84
N GLU A 157 -5.32 10.63 -15.12
CA GLU A 157 -6.22 9.58 -14.64
C GLU A 157 -5.49 8.80 -13.55
N ARG A 158 -6.15 8.66 -12.39
CA ARG A 158 -5.61 7.90 -11.25
C ARG A 158 -6.54 6.79 -10.83
N GLU A 159 -5.95 5.73 -10.30
CA GLU A 159 -6.67 4.62 -9.70
C GLU A 159 -6.85 4.85 -8.19
N VAL A 160 -8.06 4.61 -7.71
CA VAL A 160 -8.43 4.53 -6.30
C VAL A 160 -9.13 3.20 -6.04
N GLU A 161 -9.40 2.86 -4.78
CA GLU A 161 -9.92 1.52 -4.44
C GLU A 161 -11.23 1.19 -5.16
N ASP A 162 -12.08 2.20 -5.40
CA ASP A 162 -13.44 2.04 -5.95
C ASP A 162 -13.54 2.42 -7.45
N GLY A 163 -12.42 2.74 -8.10
CA GLY A 163 -12.42 3.04 -9.53
C GLY A 163 -11.34 4.02 -9.99
N VAL A 164 -11.71 4.85 -10.95
CA VAL A 164 -10.79 5.78 -11.63
C VAL A 164 -11.30 7.20 -11.48
N GLU A 165 -10.40 8.13 -11.20
CA GLU A 165 -10.69 9.56 -11.15
C GLU A 165 -9.90 10.31 -12.22
N VAL A 166 -10.58 11.19 -12.95
CA VAL A 166 -9.95 12.13 -13.89
C VAL A 166 -9.77 13.47 -13.17
N ILE A 167 -8.54 13.97 -13.10
CA ILE A 167 -8.17 15.14 -12.31
C ILE A 167 -7.44 16.15 -13.20
N GLU A 168 -7.80 17.43 -13.08
CA GLU A 168 -6.97 18.54 -13.58
C GLU A 168 -6.14 19.12 -12.44
N CYS A 169 -4.85 19.35 -12.69
CA CYS A 169 -3.90 19.87 -11.71
C CYS A 169 -3.07 20.99 -12.33
N LEU A 170 -2.94 22.12 -11.61
CA LEU A 170 -2.09 23.24 -12.02
C LEU A 170 -0.60 22.91 -11.85
N LEU A 171 0.22 23.39 -12.78
CA LEU A 171 1.68 23.26 -12.76
C LEU A 171 2.33 24.49 -12.08
N PRO A 172 3.47 24.32 -11.38
CA PRO A 172 4.17 23.06 -11.16
C PRO A 172 3.49 22.12 -10.16
N ALA A 173 3.58 20.81 -10.41
CA ALA A 173 2.94 19.77 -9.61
C ALA A 173 3.85 18.58 -9.34
N VAL A 174 3.52 17.80 -8.31
CA VAL A 174 4.07 16.46 -8.05
C VAL A 174 3.07 15.40 -8.48
N VAL A 175 3.51 14.43 -9.28
CA VAL A 175 2.70 13.28 -9.68
C VAL A 175 3.42 11.99 -9.31
N SER A 176 2.75 11.12 -8.55
CA SER A 176 3.23 9.76 -8.32
C SER A 176 2.52 8.76 -9.23
N VAL A 177 3.30 7.96 -9.95
CA VAL A 177 2.79 7.08 -11.01
C VAL A 177 2.77 5.61 -10.59
N VAL A 178 1.78 4.88 -11.10
CA VAL A 178 1.62 3.44 -10.94
C VAL A 178 1.92 2.71 -12.25
N GLU A 179 1.79 1.38 -12.26
CA GLU A 179 1.86 0.59 -13.49
C GLU A 179 0.74 1.04 -14.46
N GLY A 180 0.97 0.91 -15.77
CA GLY A 180 0.05 1.38 -16.81
C GLY A 180 0.42 2.75 -17.39
N ILE A 181 1.23 3.55 -16.70
CA ILE A 181 1.69 4.86 -17.20
C ILE A 181 2.58 4.75 -18.45
N ALA A 182 3.39 3.70 -18.55
CA ALA A 182 4.31 3.44 -19.64
C ALA A 182 4.62 1.93 -19.72
N PRO A 183 5.09 1.41 -20.86
CA PRO A 183 5.59 0.04 -20.94
C PRO A 183 6.90 -0.13 -20.16
N GLU A 184 7.16 -1.33 -19.65
CA GLU A 184 8.45 -1.65 -19.04
C GLU A 184 9.52 -1.86 -20.13
N VAL A 185 10.49 -0.95 -20.21
CA VAL A 185 11.56 -0.98 -21.20
C VAL A 185 12.92 -0.94 -20.51
N PHE A 186 13.82 -1.81 -20.95
CA PHE A 186 15.20 -1.86 -20.47
C PHE A 186 16.16 -1.42 -21.58
N PRO A 187 17.16 -0.57 -21.25
CA PRO A 187 18.13 -0.13 -22.24
C PRO A 187 19.00 -1.30 -22.71
N GLY A 188 19.42 -1.26 -23.98
CA GLY A 188 20.37 -2.21 -24.53
C GLY A 188 21.79 -1.99 -24.00
N ARG A 189 22.69 -2.90 -24.40
CA ARG A 189 24.09 -2.88 -23.94
C ARG A 189 24.86 -1.68 -24.46
N GLU A 190 24.56 -1.23 -25.68
CA GLU A 190 25.25 -0.11 -26.31
C GLU A 190 24.84 1.22 -25.67
N GLU A 191 23.53 1.43 -25.45
CA GLU A 191 23.01 2.60 -24.74
C GLU A 191 23.56 2.68 -23.32
N THR A 192 23.58 1.54 -22.61
CA THR A 192 24.13 1.47 -21.25
C THR A 192 25.61 1.85 -21.22
N ARG A 193 26.41 1.39 -22.19
CA ARG A 193 27.84 1.73 -22.27
C ARG A 193 28.04 3.22 -22.56
N ALA A 194 27.27 3.79 -23.48
CA ALA A 194 27.33 5.22 -23.77
C ALA A 194 26.94 6.07 -22.56
N ALA A 195 25.92 5.65 -21.79
CA ALA A 195 25.47 6.34 -20.60
C ALA A 195 26.49 6.34 -19.45
N GLN A 196 27.38 5.34 -19.36
CA GLN A 196 28.45 5.30 -18.34
C GLN A 196 29.44 6.47 -18.46
N GLU A 197 29.65 6.98 -19.68
CA GLU A 197 30.56 8.08 -19.97
C GLU A 197 29.90 9.46 -19.77
N ARG A 198 28.58 9.51 -19.61
CA ARG A 198 27.84 10.76 -19.41
C ARG A 198 28.09 11.30 -17.99
N PRO A 199 28.24 12.64 -17.85
CA PRO A 199 28.40 13.24 -16.54
C PRO A 199 27.15 13.03 -15.68
N ILE A 200 27.37 12.87 -14.38
CA ILE A 200 26.32 12.85 -13.35
C ILE A 200 26.77 13.86 -12.30
N ALA A 201 25.94 14.86 -12.04
CA ALA A 201 26.23 15.90 -11.07
C ALA A 201 26.07 15.37 -9.64
N GLU A 202 27.14 15.34 -8.87
CA GLU A 202 27.09 14.95 -7.46
C GLU A 202 26.76 16.15 -6.58
N ILE A 203 25.85 15.97 -5.62
CA ILE A 203 25.38 16.98 -4.70
C ILE A 203 25.61 16.46 -3.28
N SER A 204 26.47 17.14 -2.52
CA SER A 204 26.78 16.80 -1.13
C SER A 204 25.74 17.36 -0.16
N ALA A 205 25.74 16.88 1.08
CA ALA A 205 24.85 17.43 2.10
C ALA A 205 25.17 18.91 2.41
N THR A 206 26.45 19.29 2.33
CA THR A 206 26.90 20.68 2.51
C THR A 206 26.50 21.60 1.37
N ASP A 207 26.29 21.05 0.16
CA ASP A 207 25.70 21.85 -0.92
C ASP A 207 24.25 22.19 -0.59
N LEU A 208 23.50 21.27 0.04
CA LEU A 208 22.08 21.42 0.32
C LEU A 208 21.77 22.33 1.51
N SER A 209 22.50 22.20 2.62
CA SER A 209 22.25 22.96 3.85
C SER A 209 23.53 23.17 4.65
N ALA A 210 23.61 24.31 5.33
CA ALA A 210 24.65 24.57 6.32
C ALA A 210 24.42 23.81 7.64
N ASP A 211 23.17 23.48 7.96
CA ASP A 211 22.81 22.61 9.08
C ASP A 211 22.67 21.18 8.60
N LEU A 212 23.65 20.33 8.93
CA LEU A 212 23.65 18.91 8.55
C LEU A 212 22.80 18.05 9.49
N SER A 213 22.36 18.57 10.65
CA SER A 213 21.58 17.81 11.63
C SER A 213 20.18 17.46 11.12
N VAL A 214 19.72 18.14 10.07
CA VAL A 214 18.45 17.90 9.37
C VAL A 214 18.50 16.72 8.40
N PHE A 215 19.64 16.07 8.25
CA PHE A 215 19.84 14.92 7.34
C PHE A 215 20.12 13.62 8.09
N GLY A 216 19.96 12.50 7.38
CA GLY A 216 20.30 11.17 7.90
C GLY A 216 19.49 10.79 9.13
N ALA A 217 20.01 9.82 9.87
CA ALA A 217 19.40 9.36 11.12
C ALA A 217 19.24 10.46 12.20
N SER A 218 20.00 11.56 12.10
CA SER A 218 19.82 12.73 12.98
C SER A 218 18.54 13.48 12.64
N GLY A 219 18.34 13.78 11.36
CA GLY A 219 17.19 14.53 10.84
C GLY A 219 15.91 13.71 10.69
N SER A 220 16.00 12.40 10.91
CA SER A 220 14.88 11.47 10.82
C SER A 220 14.05 11.42 12.09
N PRO A 221 12.73 11.69 12.00
CA PRO A 221 11.82 11.51 13.12
C PRO A 221 11.51 10.04 13.43
N THR A 222 11.76 9.09 12.52
CA THR A 222 11.52 7.65 12.78
C THR A 222 12.80 6.83 12.73
N TRP A 223 12.81 5.68 13.42
CA TRP A 223 13.89 4.69 13.32
C TRP A 223 13.40 3.27 13.54
N VAL A 224 14.14 2.31 12.98
CA VAL A 224 13.93 0.87 13.19
C VAL A 224 14.50 0.51 14.56
N ALA A 225 13.64 0.05 15.48
CA ALA A 225 14.05 -0.34 16.83
C ALA A 225 14.70 -1.74 16.86
N ASP A 226 14.13 -2.68 16.11
CA ASP A 226 14.59 -4.07 16.01
C ASP A 226 14.16 -4.70 14.66
N ILE A 227 14.59 -5.94 14.40
CA ILE A 227 14.15 -6.75 13.26
C ILE A 227 13.62 -8.09 13.80
N GLN A 228 12.31 -8.30 13.67
CA GLN A 228 11.65 -9.54 14.08
C GLN A 228 11.41 -10.45 12.88
N PHE A 229 11.58 -11.76 13.09
CA PHE A 229 11.28 -12.77 12.09
C PHE A 229 10.00 -13.51 12.47
N ILE A 230 9.05 -13.53 11.54
CA ILE A 230 7.84 -14.36 11.61
C ILE A 230 8.13 -15.63 10.81
N GLU A 231 8.46 -16.73 11.49
CA GLU A 231 8.58 -18.02 10.82
C GLU A 231 7.26 -18.38 10.10
N SER A 232 7.38 -18.78 8.83
CA SER A 232 6.24 -19.28 8.08
C SER A 232 5.93 -20.70 8.52
N ASN A 233 4.82 -20.87 9.24
CA ASN A 233 4.36 -22.17 9.75
C ASN A 233 3.48 -22.92 8.75
N ARG A 234 3.66 -22.71 7.45
CA ARG A 234 2.87 -23.38 6.40
C ARG A 234 3.06 -24.89 6.46
N GLU A 235 1.96 -25.64 6.35
CA GLU A 235 2.00 -27.11 6.45
C GLU A 235 2.80 -27.79 5.34
N GLN A 236 2.86 -27.20 4.14
CA GLN A 236 3.60 -27.71 2.97
C GLN A 236 3.24 -29.16 2.61
N ARG A 237 2.02 -29.61 2.90
CA ARG A 237 1.52 -30.94 2.52
C ARG A 237 1.24 -30.94 1.02
N VAL A 238 1.62 -32.01 0.31
CA VAL A 238 1.33 -32.16 -1.12
C VAL A 238 0.57 -33.47 -1.37
N ILE A 239 -0.59 -33.36 -2.00
CA ILE A 239 -1.36 -34.50 -2.49
C ILE A 239 -0.81 -34.90 -3.87
N ALA A 240 -0.41 -36.16 -4.00
CA ALA A 240 0.28 -36.67 -5.17
C ALA A 240 -0.70 -37.01 -6.32
N ALA A 241 -0.21 -36.92 -7.55
CA ALA A 241 -1.00 -37.08 -8.79
C ALA A 241 -1.48 -38.52 -9.07
N ASP A 242 -1.12 -39.49 -8.25
CA ASP A 242 -1.49 -40.90 -8.39
C ASP A 242 -2.85 -41.23 -7.75
N LEU A 243 -3.40 -40.32 -6.94
CA LEU A 243 -4.77 -40.44 -6.44
C LEU A 243 -5.78 -40.11 -7.55
N PRO A 244 -6.87 -40.88 -7.71
CA PRO A 244 -7.97 -40.50 -8.57
C PRO A 244 -8.49 -39.10 -8.24
N THR A 245 -8.93 -38.35 -9.26
CA THR A 245 -9.41 -36.96 -9.10
C THR A 245 -10.51 -36.82 -8.05
N ALA A 246 -11.44 -37.79 -7.98
CA ALA A 246 -12.51 -37.80 -7.00
C ALA A 246 -12.00 -37.97 -5.56
N ASP A 247 -11.00 -38.83 -5.36
CA ASP A 247 -10.42 -39.05 -4.03
C ASP A 247 -9.61 -37.83 -3.58
N THR A 248 -8.85 -37.23 -4.50
CA THR A 248 -8.14 -35.96 -4.29
C THR A 248 -9.11 -34.84 -3.89
N ALA A 249 -10.24 -34.71 -4.60
CA ALA A 249 -11.28 -33.72 -4.30
C ALA A 249 -11.89 -33.94 -2.91
N ARG A 250 -12.17 -35.20 -2.54
CA ARG A 250 -12.71 -35.55 -1.23
C ARG A 250 -11.73 -35.23 -0.10
N GLU A 251 -10.45 -35.50 -0.29
CA GLU A 251 -9.41 -35.19 0.68
C GLU A 251 -9.32 -33.68 0.94
N VAL A 252 -9.34 -32.86 -0.12
CA VAL A 252 -9.36 -31.40 -0.01
C VAL A 252 -10.64 -30.91 0.68
N ALA A 253 -11.80 -31.45 0.33
CA ALA A 253 -13.05 -31.11 1.00
C ALA A 253 -13.05 -31.51 2.50
N SER A 254 -12.47 -32.66 2.85
CA SER A 254 -12.28 -33.07 4.26
C SER A 254 -11.38 -32.09 5.00
N TYR A 255 -10.25 -31.73 4.40
CA TYR A 255 -9.31 -30.76 4.96
C TYR A 255 -9.97 -29.40 5.25
N LEU A 256 -10.79 -28.90 4.32
CA LEU A 256 -11.54 -27.66 4.51
C LEU A 256 -12.57 -27.76 5.66
N ARG A 257 -13.25 -28.91 5.81
CA ARG A 257 -14.18 -29.16 6.92
C ARG A 257 -13.46 -29.26 8.26
N GLU A 258 -12.34 -29.98 8.32
CA GLU A 258 -11.52 -30.14 9.54
C GLU A 258 -10.98 -28.79 10.04
N LYS A 259 -10.63 -27.88 9.12
CA LYS A 259 -10.21 -26.51 9.44
C LYS A 259 -11.38 -25.57 9.80
N GLY A 260 -12.62 -26.03 9.67
CA GLY A 260 -13.82 -25.22 9.90
C GLY A 260 -14.05 -24.12 8.86
N LEU A 261 -13.36 -24.16 7.71
CA LEU A 261 -13.39 -23.08 6.71
C LEU A 261 -14.70 -23.01 5.93
N LEU A 262 -15.49 -24.10 5.97
CA LEU A 262 -16.82 -24.19 5.38
C LEU A 262 -17.95 -23.91 6.39
N ASP A 263 -17.64 -23.70 7.67
CA ASP A 263 -18.64 -23.47 8.72
C ASP A 263 -18.91 -21.95 8.88
N PRO A 264 -20.13 -21.46 8.60
CA PRO A 264 -20.49 -20.06 8.80
C PRO A 264 -20.29 -19.58 10.25
N ALA A 265 -20.42 -20.47 11.25
CA ALA A 265 -20.21 -20.11 12.64
C ALA A 265 -18.73 -19.81 12.94
N VAL A 266 -17.80 -20.52 12.30
CA VAL A 266 -16.35 -20.26 12.42
C VAL A 266 -16.00 -18.92 11.75
N ARG A 267 -16.64 -18.61 10.61
CA ARG A 267 -16.53 -17.30 9.96
C ARG A 267 -16.97 -16.16 10.88
N GLU A 268 -18.12 -16.31 11.53
CA GLU A 268 -18.66 -15.31 12.45
C GLU A 268 -17.81 -15.19 13.73
N GLN A 269 -17.32 -16.31 14.26
CA GLN A 269 -16.47 -16.32 15.44
C GLN A 269 -15.10 -15.69 15.18
N ARG A 270 -14.48 -15.92 14.01
CA ARG A 270 -13.20 -15.26 13.66
C ARG A 270 -13.35 -13.76 13.43
N ARG A 271 -14.50 -13.31 12.90
CA ARG A 271 -14.83 -11.87 12.83
C ARG A 271 -15.01 -11.24 14.22
N ALA A 272 -15.27 -12.05 15.24
CA ALA A 272 -15.37 -11.60 16.63
C ALA A 272 -14.02 -11.76 17.35
N SER A 273 -13.22 -10.68 17.44
CA SER A 273 -12.08 -10.63 18.37
C SER A 273 -12.38 -9.74 19.59
N ALA A 274 -11.72 -10.01 20.72
CA ALA A 274 -11.73 -9.21 21.94
C ALA A 274 -10.26 -8.93 22.36
N PRO A 275 -9.95 -7.82 23.07
CA PRO A 275 -10.88 -7.01 23.85
C PRO A 275 -10.98 -5.53 23.44
N LEU A 276 -12.22 -5.10 23.22
CA LEU A 276 -12.91 -4.25 24.19
C LEU A 276 -14.01 -5.12 24.79
N ALA A 277 -14.23 -5.10 26.11
CA ALA A 277 -15.48 -5.64 26.62
C ALA A 277 -16.62 -4.82 25.99
N PRO A 278 -17.56 -5.43 25.24
CA PRO A 278 -18.68 -4.68 24.67
C PRO A 278 -19.50 -4.09 25.82
N GLY A 279 -19.28 -2.82 26.16
CA GLY A 279 -20.07 -2.15 27.18
C GLY A 279 -19.47 -0.90 27.85
N ALA A 280 -18.15 -0.80 28.02
CA ALA A 280 -17.57 0.36 28.72
C ALA A 280 -17.00 1.35 27.69
N ALA A 281 -17.73 2.43 27.41
CA ALA A 281 -17.12 3.59 26.76
C ALA A 281 -16.00 4.13 27.66
N ARG A 282 -14.85 4.47 27.08
CA ARG A 282 -13.79 5.15 27.84
C ARG A 282 -14.24 6.58 28.11
N THR A 283 -13.80 7.13 29.24
CA THR A 283 -14.05 8.56 29.48
C THR A 283 -13.19 9.33 28.48
N PRO A 284 -13.75 10.25 27.68
CA PRO A 284 -13.01 11.03 26.70
C PRO A 284 -12.20 12.14 27.37
N ASP A 285 -11.29 11.74 28.26
CA ASP A 285 -10.31 12.59 28.95
C ASP A 285 -8.91 12.02 28.68
N GLY A 286 -7.87 12.85 28.76
CA GLY A 286 -6.49 12.42 28.56
C GLY A 286 -6.08 12.13 27.10
N ALA A 287 -5.21 11.14 26.92
CA ALA A 287 -4.54 10.84 25.65
C ALA A 287 -5.52 10.27 24.60
N ALA A 288 -5.59 10.92 23.43
CA ALA A 288 -6.50 10.51 22.36
C ALA A 288 -5.77 9.78 21.23
N VAL A 289 -6.27 8.60 20.83
CA VAL A 289 -5.88 7.91 19.59
C VAL A 289 -6.89 8.25 18.51
N TRP A 290 -6.48 9.02 17.50
CA TRP A 290 -7.32 9.41 16.39
C TRP A 290 -7.30 8.34 15.29
N VAL A 291 -8.46 8.01 14.75
CA VAL A 291 -8.62 7.14 13.58
C VAL A 291 -9.33 7.92 12.50
N LEU A 292 -8.68 8.20 11.38
CA LEU A 292 -9.36 8.78 10.22
C LEU A 292 -10.24 7.72 9.57
N ALA A 293 -11.54 7.98 9.53
CA ALA A 293 -12.50 7.10 8.89
C ALA A 293 -12.41 7.22 7.36
N ASP A 294 -12.23 6.06 6.72
CA ASP A 294 -12.31 5.92 5.27
C ASP A 294 -13.76 5.58 4.86
N HIS A 295 -14.29 6.33 3.90
CA HIS A 295 -15.63 6.14 3.36
C HIS A 295 -15.67 6.48 1.87
N GLY A 296 -16.49 5.73 1.15
CA GLY A 296 -16.79 5.94 -0.27
C GLY A 296 -18.27 6.20 -0.49
N ALA A 297 -18.69 6.17 -1.75
CA ALA A 297 -20.10 6.31 -2.12
C ALA A 297 -20.99 5.21 -1.49
N ASP A 298 -20.42 4.03 -1.24
CA ASP A 298 -21.12 2.85 -0.73
C ASP A 298 -21.12 2.73 0.80
N GLY A 299 -20.49 3.66 1.52
CA GLY A 299 -20.45 3.67 2.98
C GLY A 299 -19.05 3.69 3.58
N LEU A 300 -18.97 3.35 4.88
CA LEU A 300 -17.70 3.18 5.59
C LEU A 300 -16.98 1.92 5.13
N ARG A 301 -15.70 2.07 4.75
CA ARG A 301 -14.84 0.94 4.40
C ARG A 301 -14.45 0.14 5.63
N SER A 302 -14.22 -1.16 5.46
CA SER A 302 -13.93 -2.10 6.55
C SER A 302 -12.68 -1.75 7.35
N VAL A 303 -11.65 -1.23 6.70
CA VAL A 303 -10.41 -0.75 7.33
C VAL A 303 -10.67 0.28 8.44
N THR A 304 -11.76 1.07 8.37
CA THR A 304 -12.13 1.98 9.46
C THR A 304 -12.44 1.21 10.74
N ARG A 305 -13.19 0.10 10.65
CA ARG A 305 -13.55 -0.73 11.81
C ARG A 305 -12.34 -1.49 12.36
N GLU A 306 -11.44 -1.91 11.48
CA GLU A 306 -10.15 -2.51 11.84
C GLU A 306 -9.28 -1.53 12.65
N LEU A 307 -9.12 -0.31 12.14
CA LEU A 307 -8.35 0.74 12.78
C LEU A 307 -8.94 1.14 14.13
N LEU A 308 -10.26 1.28 14.24
CA LEU A 308 -10.95 1.55 15.51
C LEU A 308 -10.70 0.44 16.54
N GLY A 309 -10.63 -0.82 16.09
CA GLY A 309 -10.30 -1.94 16.93
C GLY A 309 -8.89 -1.89 17.49
N ALA A 310 -7.89 -1.70 16.62
CA ALA A 310 -6.50 -1.57 17.07
C ALA A 310 -6.26 -0.29 17.90
N ALA A 311 -6.91 0.82 17.54
CA ALA A 311 -6.87 2.04 18.34
C ALA A 311 -7.42 1.81 19.75
N GLY A 312 -8.42 0.94 19.91
CA GLY A 312 -8.92 0.51 21.22
C GLY A 312 -7.83 -0.14 22.08
N GLY A 313 -7.08 -1.10 21.52
CA GLY A 313 -5.97 -1.73 22.23
C GLY A 313 -4.86 -0.75 22.61
N VAL A 314 -4.52 0.19 21.72
CA VAL A 314 -3.56 1.27 22.02
C VAL A 314 -4.10 2.19 23.12
N ALA A 315 -5.36 2.59 23.04
CA ALA A 315 -6.00 3.45 24.04
C ALA A 315 -6.04 2.79 25.42
N ASP A 316 -6.35 1.49 25.51
CA ASP A 316 -6.34 0.74 26.76
C ASP A 316 -4.94 0.69 27.38
N ALA A 317 -3.90 0.51 26.56
CA ALA A 317 -2.51 0.44 27.02
C ALA A 317 -1.97 1.78 27.57
N ILE A 318 -2.53 2.92 27.13
CA ILE A 318 -2.11 4.26 27.56
C ILE A 318 -3.11 4.94 28.50
N ASP A 319 -4.14 4.23 28.97
CA ASP A 319 -5.24 4.79 29.78
C ASP A 319 -5.89 6.02 29.09
N GLY A 320 -6.10 5.91 27.77
CA GLY A 320 -6.60 6.96 26.89
C GLY A 320 -7.98 6.65 26.31
N HIS A 321 -8.32 7.29 25.19
CA HIS A 321 -9.59 7.09 24.49
C HIS A 321 -9.44 7.15 22.97
N VAL A 322 -10.42 6.58 22.26
CA VAL A 322 -10.45 6.53 20.79
C VAL A 322 -11.33 7.65 20.24
N VAL A 323 -10.78 8.44 19.31
CA VAL A 323 -11.53 9.46 18.57
C VAL A 323 -11.61 9.04 17.11
N GLY A 324 -12.82 8.79 16.62
CA GLY A 324 -13.07 8.64 15.19
C GLY A 324 -13.10 10.01 14.51
N VAL A 325 -12.30 10.23 13.48
CA VAL A 325 -12.24 11.48 12.72
C VAL A 325 -12.96 11.28 11.39
N LEU A 326 -14.04 12.02 11.17
CA LEU A 326 -14.81 12.05 9.93
C LEU A 326 -14.53 13.34 9.16
N MET A 327 -14.15 13.20 7.90
CA MET A 327 -13.94 14.31 6.98
C MET A 327 -14.65 14.03 5.66
N GLY A 328 -15.40 15.00 5.14
CA GLY A 328 -16.08 14.85 3.86
C GLY A 328 -17.20 15.86 3.65
N ALA A 329 -18.04 15.61 2.65
CA ALA A 329 -19.30 16.32 2.44
C ALA A 329 -20.19 16.32 3.71
N PRO A 330 -21.19 17.21 3.81
CA PRO A 330 -22.08 17.30 4.98
C PRO A 330 -22.73 15.96 5.40
N ASN A 331 -22.99 15.06 4.44
CA ASN A 331 -23.55 13.73 4.69
C ASN A 331 -22.57 12.75 5.36
N ALA A 332 -21.26 13.03 5.36
CA ALA A 332 -20.28 12.20 6.06
C ALA A 332 -20.56 12.12 7.57
N ALA A 333 -21.19 13.15 8.15
CA ALA A 333 -21.63 13.15 9.54
C ALA A 333 -22.60 12.01 9.88
N ASN A 334 -23.30 11.44 8.89
CA ASN A 334 -24.23 10.32 9.09
C ASN A 334 -23.54 9.04 9.54
N TYR A 335 -22.23 8.91 9.30
CA TYR A 335 -21.44 7.75 9.68
C TYR A 335 -21.00 7.75 11.15
N ALA A 336 -21.24 8.84 11.90
CA ALA A 336 -20.79 8.97 13.28
C ALA A 336 -21.31 7.85 14.20
N ALA A 337 -22.59 7.49 14.06
CA ALA A 337 -23.18 6.42 14.87
C ALA A 337 -22.54 5.05 14.60
N GLU A 338 -22.21 4.74 13.34
CA GLU A 338 -21.54 3.49 12.99
C GLU A 338 -20.12 3.43 13.55
N ILE A 339 -19.38 4.54 13.48
CA ILE A 339 -18.03 4.66 14.06
C ILE A 339 -18.07 4.49 15.59
N GLY A 340 -19.06 5.08 16.25
CA GLY A 340 -19.29 4.90 17.69
C GLY A 340 -19.54 3.43 18.05
N ARG A 341 -20.43 2.76 17.29
CA ARG A 341 -20.72 1.32 17.45
C ARG A 341 -19.47 0.46 17.22
N ALA A 342 -18.60 0.86 16.29
CA ALA A 342 -17.39 0.14 15.93
C ALA A 342 -16.21 0.33 16.89
N GLY A 343 -16.26 1.27 17.84
CA GLY A 343 -15.23 1.38 18.87
C GLY A 343 -14.90 2.78 19.35
N ALA A 344 -15.30 3.84 18.63
CA ALA A 344 -14.95 5.20 19.01
C ALA A 344 -15.66 5.66 20.29
N ASP A 345 -14.91 6.34 21.16
CA ASP A 345 -15.42 6.96 22.38
C ASP A 345 -15.96 8.38 22.11
N LEU A 346 -15.41 9.05 21.11
CA LEU A 346 -15.84 10.35 20.59
C LEU A 346 -15.72 10.36 19.06
N VAL A 347 -16.58 11.12 18.37
CA VAL A 347 -16.44 11.36 16.92
C VAL A 347 -16.20 12.83 16.63
N ALA A 348 -15.06 13.13 16.02
CA ALA A 348 -14.70 14.46 15.58
C ALA A 348 -15.04 14.63 14.09
N VAL A 349 -15.82 15.65 13.73
CA VAL A 349 -16.43 15.78 12.40
C VAL A 349 -16.03 17.10 11.75
N ALA A 350 -15.39 17.03 10.58
CA ALA A 350 -15.26 18.12 9.63
C ALA A 350 -16.13 17.80 8.40
N ALA A 351 -17.40 18.25 8.42
CA ALA A 351 -18.32 18.04 7.31
C ALA A 351 -18.56 19.37 6.58
N ASP A 352 -18.10 19.46 5.34
CA ASP A 352 -18.16 20.68 4.52
C ASP A 352 -18.21 20.34 3.03
N GLU A 353 -18.87 21.18 2.24
CA GLU A 353 -18.95 21.00 0.78
C GLU A 353 -17.56 21.07 0.12
N ALA A 354 -16.64 21.86 0.69
CA ALA A 354 -15.26 21.95 0.22
C ALA A 354 -14.46 20.65 0.45
N LEU A 355 -15.00 19.71 1.24
CA LEU A 355 -14.46 18.37 1.44
C LEU A 355 -15.30 17.30 0.75
N ALA A 356 -16.24 17.67 -0.13
CA ALA A 356 -17.04 16.68 -0.86
C ALA A 356 -16.19 15.79 -1.77
N ASP A 357 -15.17 16.38 -2.40
CA ASP A 357 -14.16 15.68 -3.16
C ASP A 357 -12.85 15.63 -2.38
N TYR A 358 -12.21 14.46 -2.37
CA TYR A 358 -10.86 14.35 -1.85
C TYR A 358 -9.90 15.22 -2.70
N THR A 359 -9.31 16.21 -2.04
CA THR A 359 -8.12 16.91 -2.53
C THR A 359 -7.10 16.95 -1.39
N THR A 360 -5.84 16.69 -1.71
CA THR A 360 -4.79 16.58 -0.69
C THR A 360 -4.69 17.85 0.15
N GLU A 361 -4.75 19.03 -0.47
CA GLU A 361 -4.61 20.32 0.22
C GLU A 361 -5.73 20.54 1.25
N ALA A 362 -6.99 20.42 0.83
CA ALA A 362 -8.13 20.66 1.72
C ALA A 362 -8.17 19.67 2.90
N TYR A 363 -7.92 18.40 2.62
CA TYR A 363 -7.87 17.37 3.67
C TYR A 363 -6.65 17.54 4.59
N ALA A 364 -5.47 17.82 4.04
CA ALA A 364 -4.26 17.98 4.83
C ALA A 364 -4.29 19.22 5.71
N ASP A 365 -4.75 20.37 5.20
CA ASP A 365 -4.85 21.60 5.98
C ASP A 365 -5.87 21.47 7.12
N THR A 366 -7.03 20.85 6.83
CA THR A 366 -8.06 20.57 7.84
C THR A 366 -7.52 19.64 8.94
N LEU A 367 -6.92 18.50 8.57
CA LEU A 367 -6.42 17.53 9.53
C LEU A 367 -5.22 18.08 10.32
N ALA A 368 -4.28 18.75 9.66
CA ALA A 368 -3.10 19.32 10.30
C ALA A 368 -3.48 20.42 11.30
N ARG A 369 -4.44 21.29 10.96
CA ARG A 369 -4.98 22.30 11.88
C ARG A 369 -5.60 21.65 13.10
N ALA A 370 -6.46 20.64 12.90
CA ALA A 370 -7.09 19.92 14.00
C ALA A 370 -6.05 19.25 14.91
N MET A 371 -5.02 18.61 14.35
CA MET A 371 -3.92 17.99 15.09
C MET A 371 -3.09 19.01 15.87
N ALA A 372 -2.78 20.17 15.29
CA ALA A 372 -2.03 21.22 15.95
C ALA A 372 -2.79 21.81 17.16
N GLU A 373 -4.12 21.95 17.03
CA GLU A 373 -5.00 22.47 18.09
C GLU A 373 -5.25 21.44 19.21
N ARG A 374 -5.47 20.17 18.87
CA ARG A 374 -5.91 19.13 19.83
C ARG A 374 -4.79 18.23 20.34
N ARG A 375 -3.65 18.17 19.65
CA ARG A 375 -2.44 17.41 20.02
C ARG A 375 -2.74 15.97 20.50
N PRO A 376 -3.30 15.11 19.62
CA PRO A 376 -3.57 13.72 19.99
C PRO A 376 -2.29 12.96 20.38
N TYR A 377 -2.46 11.79 20.98
CA TYR A 377 -1.36 10.87 21.24
C TYR A 377 -0.86 10.22 19.94
N ALA A 378 -1.81 9.73 19.12
CA ALA A 378 -1.54 9.11 17.83
C ALA A 378 -2.64 9.44 16.81
N VAL A 379 -2.31 9.39 15.53
CA VAL A 379 -3.25 9.52 14.40
C VAL A 379 -3.00 8.36 13.44
N LEU A 380 -4.02 7.53 13.25
CA LEU A 380 -4.00 6.34 12.42
C LEU A 380 -4.85 6.58 11.17
N LEU A 381 -4.28 6.28 10.02
CA LEU A 381 -4.95 6.39 8.72
C LEU A 381 -4.94 5.04 8.01
N PRO A 382 -5.89 4.76 7.13
CA PRO A 382 -5.80 3.60 6.23
C PRO A 382 -4.61 3.78 5.26
N SER A 383 -3.97 2.69 4.86
CA SER A 383 -2.90 2.69 3.85
C SER A 383 -3.44 2.60 2.42
N THR A 384 -4.56 3.26 2.17
CA THR A 384 -5.20 3.43 0.84
C THR A 384 -4.47 4.48 0.01
N VAL A 385 -4.83 4.63 -1.27
CA VAL A 385 -4.25 5.66 -2.15
C VAL A 385 -4.38 7.05 -1.51
N ASN A 386 -5.59 7.42 -1.10
CA ASN A 386 -5.84 8.70 -0.43
C ASN A 386 -5.26 8.75 0.99
N GLY A 387 -5.28 7.65 1.74
CA GLY A 387 -4.74 7.62 3.10
C GLY A 387 -3.22 7.80 3.17
N ARG A 388 -2.47 7.16 2.26
CA ARG A 388 -1.01 7.34 2.11
C ARG A 388 -0.67 8.77 1.67
N ASP A 389 -1.41 9.29 0.70
CA ASP A 389 -1.28 10.65 0.19
C ASP A 389 -1.46 11.71 1.28
N LEU A 390 -2.57 11.62 2.02
CA LEU A 390 -2.92 12.54 3.10
C LEU A 390 -1.94 12.45 4.27
N ALA A 391 -1.63 11.24 4.75
CA ALA A 391 -0.76 11.05 5.90
C ALA A 391 0.61 11.66 5.67
N ALA A 392 1.19 11.44 4.49
CA ALA A 392 2.51 11.93 4.13
C ALA A 392 2.55 13.46 4.01
N ARG A 393 1.52 14.07 3.40
CA ARG A 393 1.39 15.53 3.34
C ARG A 393 1.31 16.17 4.73
N VAL A 394 0.49 15.61 5.61
CA VAL A 394 0.31 16.11 6.98
C VAL A 394 1.57 15.91 7.82
N ALA A 395 2.23 14.76 7.69
CA ALA A 395 3.48 14.48 8.39
C ALA A 395 4.58 15.48 8.00
N ALA A 396 4.75 15.77 6.71
CA ALA A 396 5.68 16.81 6.26
C ALA A 396 5.31 18.20 6.79
N LYS A 397 4.03 18.59 6.70
CA LYS A 397 3.54 19.91 7.14
C LYS A 397 3.81 20.16 8.62
N LEU A 398 3.69 19.12 9.46
CA LEU A 398 3.88 19.21 10.90
C LEU A 398 5.28 18.76 11.37
N GLY A 399 6.15 18.32 10.46
CA GLY A 399 7.48 17.80 10.80
C GLY A 399 7.45 16.52 11.65
N LEU A 400 6.47 15.65 11.42
CA LEU A 400 6.22 14.44 12.19
C LEU A 400 6.79 13.19 11.52
N GLY A 401 7.15 12.20 12.32
CA GLY A 401 7.48 10.85 11.86
C GLY A 401 6.23 10.04 11.53
N LEU A 402 6.26 9.40 10.36
CA LEU A 402 5.16 8.61 9.80
C LEU A 402 5.64 7.20 9.44
N THR A 403 5.10 6.18 10.09
CA THR A 403 5.32 4.80 9.65
C THR A 403 4.25 4.40 8.65
N GLY A 404 4.66 4.19 7.39
CA GLY A 404 3.74 3.78 6.34
C GLY A 404 3.50 2.28 6.36
N ASP A 405 2.27 1.89 6.04
CA ASP A 405 1.87 0.52 5.73
C ASP A 405 2.15 -0.49 6.86
N CYS A 406 1.74 -0.13 8.07
CA CYS A 406 1.84 -0.97 9.25
C CYS A 406 0.89 -2.18 9.15
N VAL A 407 1.29 -3.27 9.78
CA VAL A 407 0.52 -4.53 9.93
C VAL A 407 0.14 -4.83 11.37
N GLY A 408 0.53 -3.96 12.30
CA GLY A 408 0.26 -4.09 13.73
C GLY A 408 0.70 -2.85 14.50
N LEU A 409 0.10 -2.66 15.68
CA LEU A 409 0.34 -1.53 16.56
C LEU A 409 0.42 -2.05 18.00
N GLU A 410 1.46 -1.64 18.72
CA GLU A 410 1.68 -1.99 20.12
C GLU A 410 2.11 -0.73 20.90
N VAL A 411 2.14 -0.84 22.23
CA VAL A 411 2.67 0.20 23.12
C VAL A 411 3.77 -0.44 23.96
N ASP A 412 4.95 0.18 23.96
CA ASP A 412 6.08 -0.29 24.77
C ASP A 412 5.96 0.15 26.24
N ASP A 413 6.87 -0.36 27.08
CA ASP A 413 6.91 -0.07 28.51
C ASP A 413 7.12 1.42 28.83
N GLU A 414 7.61 2.22 27.86
CA GLU A 414 7.75 3.68 27.98
C GLU A 414 6.52 4.46 27.48
N GLY A 415 5.46 3.77 27.07
CA GLY A 415 4.24 4.39 26.57
C GLY A 415 4.43 5.05 25.19
N ARG A 416 5.30 4.49 24.34
CA ARG A 416 5.48 4.91 22.94
C ARG A 416 4.74 3.95 22.02
N LEU A 417 4.20 4.48 20.92
CA LEU A 417 3.57 3.67 19.89
C LEU A 417 4.64 2.90 19.09
N VAL A 418 4.60 1.58 19.18
CA VAL A 418 5.40 0.66 18.37
C VAL A 418 4.62 0.32 17.11
N GLN A 419 5.17 0.69 15.96
CA GLN A 419 4.51 0.56 14.66
C GLN A 419 5.14 -0.62 13.90
N LEU A 420 4.42 -1.73 13.80
CA LEU A 420 4.94 -2.95 13.20
C LEU A 420 4.84 -2.88 11.69
N LYS A 421 5.98 -2.77 11.01
CA LYS A 421 6.05 -2.62 9.55
C LYS A 421 6.66 -3.86 8.89
N PRO A 422 6.03 -4.45 7.86
CA PRO A 422 6.67 -5.50 7.09
C PRO A 422 7.84 -4.90 6.29
N ALA A 423 8.95 -5.64 6.21
CA ALA A 423 10.10 -5.22 5.44
C ALA A 423 10.55 -6.34 4.49
N PHE A 424 11.07 -5.96 3.31
CA PHE A 424 11.71 -6.88 2.38
C PHE A 424 10.84 -8.05 1.90
N GLY A 425 9.55 -7.77 1.68
CA GLY A 425 8.58 -8.68 1.05
C GLY A 425 8.39 -10.03 1.74
N GLY A 426 8.37 -10.08 3.07
CA GLY A 426 8.00 -11.34 3.71
C GLY A 426 8.07 -11.36 5.22
N ASN A 427 8.65 -12.43 5.75
CA ASN A 427 8.67 -12.86 7.14
C ASN A 427 9.41 -11.93 8.11
N ILE A 428 9.65 -10.68 7.74
CA ILE A 428 10.31 -9.70 8.58
C ILE A 428 9.33 -8.62 8.93
N VAL A 429 9.19 -8.38 10.24
CA VAL A 429 8.48 -7.25 10.79
C VAL A 429 9.48 -6.41 11.57
N ALA A 430 9.58 -5.14 11.22
CA ALA A 430 10.41 -4.17 11.89
C ALA A 430 9.53 -3.32 12.81
N PRO A 431 9.74 -3.35 14.13
CA PRO A 431 9.16 -2.37 15.04
C PRO A 431 9.77 -1.00 14.76
N ILE A 432 8.94 -0.05 14.34
CA ILE A 432 9.33 1.34 14.09
C ILE A 432 8.88 2.21 15.25
N LEU A 433 9.78 3.07 15.72
CA LEU A 433 9.50 4.08 16.73
C LEU A 433 9.64 5.48 16.14
N SER A 434 8.92 6.43 16.71
CA SER A 434 8.96 7.84 16.30
C SER A 434 9.43 8.74 17.46
N ARG A 435 10.22 9.76 17.13
CA ARG A 435 10.74 10.78 18.06
C ARG A 435 9.74 11.90 18.31
N THR A 436 8.81 12.10 17.38
CA THR A 436 7.84 13.19 17.38
C THR A 436 6.46 12.70 17.80
N LYS A 437 5.66 13.59 18.42
CA LYS A 437 4.25 13.37 18.73
C LYS A 437 3.38 14.45 18.05
N PRO A 438 2.14 14.15 17.61
CA PRO A 438 1.47 12.84 17.65
C PRO A 438 2.19 11.77 16.83
N TYR A 439 2.08 10.51 17.26
CA TYR A 439 2.57 9.38 16.47
C TYR A 439 1.67 9.17 15.26
N MET A 440 2.23 9.05 14.05
CA MET A 440 1.44 8.85 12.84
C MET A 440 1.78 7.52 12.18
N ALA A 441 0.74 6.77 11.79
CA ALA A 441 0.90 5.56 11.02
C ALA A 441 -0.21 5.40 9.99
N THR A 442 0.13 4.89 8.80
CA THR A 442 -0.87 4.27 7.93
C THR A 442 -0.89 2.76 8.16
N VAL A 443 -2.07 2.15 8.14
CA VAL A 443 -2.24 0.71 8.40
C VAL A 443 -2.85 0.02 7.18
N ARG A 444 -2.25 -1.10 6.77
CA ARG A 444 -2.66 -1.88 5.61
C ARG A 444 -4.11 -2.38 5.78
N PRO A 445 -5.03 -2.09 4.84
CA PRO A 445 -6.39 -2.65 4.88
C PRO A 445 -6.41 -4.18 4.90
N GLY A 446 -7.37 -4.77 5.62
CA GLY A 446 -7.62 -6.22 5.65
C GLY A 446 -6.66 -7.01 6.53
N ILE A 447 -5.75 -6.35 7.25
CA ILE A 447 -4.72 -7.04 8.06
C ILE A 447 -5.09 -7.21 9.52
N LEU A 448 -5.89 -6.29 10.06
CA LEU A 448 -6.29 -6.28 11.46
C LEU A 448 -7.71 -6.81 11.60
N ALA A 449 -8.04 -7.32 12.79
CA ALA A 449 -9.40 -7.76 13.08
C ALA A 449 -10.26 -6.58 13.54
N PRO A 450 -11.44 -6.32 12.94
CA PRO A 450 -12.35 -5.30 13.44
C PRO A 450 -13.00 -5.73 14.77
N LEU A 451 -13.46 -4.75 15.55
CA LEU A 451 -14.33 -5.02 16.70
C LEU A 451 -15.75 -5.36 16.25
N ARG A 452 -16.43 -6.20 17.03
CA ARG A 452 -17.86 -6.43 16.85
C ARG A 452 -18.62 -5.14 17.18
N PRO A 453 -19.47 -4.62 16.26
CA PRO A 453 -20.27 -3.44 16.53
C PRO A 453 -21.16 -3.62 17.76
N ASN A 454 -21.23 -2.59 18.60
CA ASN A 454 -22.10 -2.55 19.78
C ASN A 454 -23.22 -1.54 19.59
N ASP A 455 -24.41 -2.03 19.24
CA ASP A 455 -25.60 -1.21 18.95
C ASP A 455 -26.12 -0.41 20.16
N ALA A 456 -25.67 -0.74 21.37
CA ALA A 456 -26.02 0.01 22.58
C ALA A 456 -25.13 1.25 22.80
N ARG A 457 -24.03 1.42 22.06
CA ARG A 457 -23.17 2.60 22.19
C ARG A 457 -23.84 3.81 21.55
N VAL A 458 -23.90 4.89 22.33
CA VAL A 458 -24.18 6.24 21.85
C VAL A 458 -22.87 7.00 21.88
N VAL A 459 -22.56 7.74 20.82
CA VAL A 459 -21.32 8.50 20.70
C VAL A 459 -21.63 9.98 20.61
N GLU A 460 -20.83 10.78 21.29
CA GLU A 460 -20.86 12.24 21.15
C GLU A 460 -20.12 12.67 19.89
N THR A 461 -20.61 13.73 19.24
CA THR A 461 -19.94 14.35 18.11
C THR A 461 -19.41 15.73 18.49
N VAL A 462 -18.20 16.04 18.05
CA VAL A 462 -17.60 17.38 18.15
C VAL A 462 -17.20 17.89 16.78
N ALA A 463 -17.38 19.18 16.52
CA ALA A 463 -16.98 19.79 15.27
C ALA A 463 -15.46 20.01 15.23
N LEU A 464 -14.86 19.73 14.07
CA LEU A 464 -13.48 20.10 13.74
C LEU A 464 -13.47 21.33 12.84
N PRO A 465 -12.45 22.19 12.95
CA PRO A 465 -12.30 23.32 12.05
C PRO A 465 -11.99 22.83 10.64
N VAL A 466 -12.70 23.36 9.65
CA VAL A 466 -12.41 23.14 8.22
C VAL A 466 -11.41 24.20 7.76
N ALA A 467 -10.39 23.79 7.02
CA ALA A 467 -9.41 24.66 6.41
C ALA A 467 -9.19 24.22 4.96
N THR A 468 -9.54 25.08 4.02
CA THR A 468 -9.42 24.80 2.58
C THR A 468 -8.77 25.98 1.85
N PRO A 469 -8.01 25.72 0.78
CA PRO A 469 -7.45 26.80 -0.04
C PRO A 469 -8.57 27.59 -0.73
N GLU A 470 -8.39 28.91 -0.87
CA GLU A 470 -9.33 29.77 -1.60
C GLU A 470 -9.39 29.43 -3.10
N ASN A 471 -8.24 29.04 -3.67
CA ASN A 471 -8.08 28.66 -5.08
C ASN A 471 -7.42 27.27 -5.16
N PRO A 472 -8.21 26.18 -5.21
CA PRO A 472 -7.66 24.83 -5.25
C PRO A 472 -6.91 24.58 -6.56
N ALA A 473 -5.67 24.10 -6.45
CA ALA A 473 -4.84 23.77 -7.61
C ALA A 473 -5.21 22.42 -8.26
N VAL A 474 -6.00 21.60 -7.57
CA VAL A 474 -6.45 20.27 -7.99
C VAL A 474 -7.96 20.26 -8.09
N ARG A 475 -8.49 19.73 -9.19
CA ARG A 475 -9.92 19.60 -9.41
C ARG A 475 -10.26 18.23 -9.99
N VAL A 476 -11.16 17.50 -9.30
CA VAL A 476 -11.76 16.27 -9.83
C VAL A 476 -12.76 16.64 -10.93
N ILE A 477 -12.58 16.07 -12.12
CA ILE A 477 -13.42 16.32 -13.30
C ILE A 477 -14.46 15.21 -13.47
N GLU A 478 -14.06 13.97 -13.24
CA GLU A 478 -14.88 12.80 -13.48
C GLU A 478 -14.50 11.69 -12.50
N ARG A 479 -15.50 10.91 -12.05
CA ARG A 479 -15.30 9.64 -11.37
C ARG A 479 -15.97 8.54 -12.18
N ARG A 480 -15.20 7.49 -12.44
CA ARG A 480 -15.67 6.27 -13.09
C ARG A 480 -15.60 5.15 -12.06
N ALA A 481 -16.76 4.73 -11.57
CA ALA A 481 -16.84 3.50 -10.78
C ALA A 481 -16.52 2.31 -11.68
N VAL A 482 -15.89 1.29 -11.13
CA VAL A 482 -15.72 0.00 -11.82
C VAL A 482 -17.09 -0.69 -11.89
N GLU A 483 -17.37 -1.46 -12.95
CA GLU A 483 -18.68 -2.12 -13.09
C GLU A 483 -18.95 -3.08 -11.92
N GLN A 484 -20.22 -3.30 -11.56
CA GLN A 484 -20.59 -4.22 -10.47
C GLN A 484 -20.03 -5.62 -10.76
N GLY A 485 -19.15 -6.10 -9.87
CA GLY A 485 -18.47 -7.39 -10.00
C GLY A 485 -17.04 -7.31 -10.55
N GLU A 486 -16.56 -6.14 -10.95
CA GLU A 486 -15.16 -5.90 -11.31
C GLU A 486 -14.34 -5.40 -10.11
N THR A 487 -14.97 -4.64 -9.21
CA THR A 487 -14.49 -4.43 -7.84
C THR A 487 -15.00 -5.52 -6.91
N ALA A 488 -14.13 -5.96 -6.01
CA ALA A 488 -14.49 -6.80 -4.89
C ALA A 488 -13.94 -6.17 -3.61
N ASP A 489 -14.71 -6.28 -2.53
CA ASP A 489 -14.22 -6.00 -1.19
C ASP A 489 -13.29 -7.15 -0.75
N LEU A 490 -12.12 -7.19 -1.39
CA LEU A 490 -11.12 -8.23 -1.20
C LEU A 490 -10.53 -8.21 0.22
N GLU A 491 -10.65 -7.08 0.91
CA GLU A 491 -10.20 -6.89 2.29
C GLU A 491 -11.11 -7.66 3.25
N ASP A 492 -12.42 -7.66 3.01
CA ASP A 492 -13.41 -8.40 3.82
C ASP A 492 -13.66 -9.85 3.36
N ALA A 493 -12.98 -10.27 2.28
CA ALA A 493 -13.18 -11.58 1.67
C ALA A 493 -12.77 -12.72 2.63
N TRP A 494 -13.74 -13.56 3.01
CA TRP A 494 -13.48 -14.76 3.83
C TRP A 494 -12.62 -15.78 3.08
N SER A 495 -12.89 -15.92 1.79
CA SER A 495 -12.24 -16.84 0.89
C SER A 495 -11.94 -16.13 -0.43
N VAL A 496 -10.82 -16.47 -1.06
CA VAL A 496 -10.47 -16.00 -2.40
C VAL A 496 -10.02 -17.15 -3.27
N VAL A 497 -10.33 -17.06 -4.57
CA VAL A 497 -9.82 -17.95 -5.61
C VAL A 497 -8.92 -17.14 -6.53
N ALA A 498 -7.63 -17.48 -6.56
CA ALA A 498 -6.64 -16.77 -7.36
C ALA A 498 -6.43 -17.43 -8.71
N VAL A 499 -6.52 -16.62 -9.76
CA VAL A 499 -6.29 -16.98 -11.16
C VAL A 499 -4.86 -16.63 -11.54
N GLY A 500 -4.13 -17.61 -12.07
CA GLY A 500 -2.85 -17.38 -12.75
C GLY A 500 -2.93 -17.75 -14.22
N MET A 501 -1.85 -17.46 -14.96
CA MET A 501 -1.75 -17.78 -16.39
C MET A 501 -1.96 -19.26 -16.73
N GLY A 502 -1.77 -20.17 -15.76
CA GLY A 502 -2.05 -21.60 -15.92
C GLY A 502 -3.52 -21.95 -16.11
N VAL A 503 -4.45 -21.01 -15.94
CA VAL A 503 -5.87 -21.19 -16.29
C VAL A 503 -6.08 -21.23 -17.81
N GLY A 504 -5.27 -20.49 -18.57
CA GLY A 504 -5.18 -20.61 -20.03
C GLY A 504 -5.82 -19.47 -20.83
N SER A 505 -7.00 -18.97 -20.43
CA SER A 505 -7.67 -17.85 -21.11
C SER A 505 -8.68 -17.12 -20.21
N GLU A 506 -9.07 -15.90 -20.60
CA GLU A 506 -10.17 -15.15 -19.97
C GLU A 506 -11.49 -15.96 -19.96
N ALA A 507 -11.81 -16.63 -21.07
CA ALA A 507 -13.03 -17.44 -21.18
C ALA A 507 -13.05 -18.63 -20.19
N ASP A 508 -11.88 -19.19 -19.86
CA ASP A 508 -11.77 -20.29 -18.90
C ASP A 508 -11.98 -19.86 -17.45
N ILE A 509 -11.80 -18.56 -17.12
CA ILE A 509 -12.05 -18.03 -15.78
C ILE A 509 -13.51 -18.24 -15.36
N ALA A 510 -14.44 -18.13 -16.31
CA ALA A 510 -15.87 -18.37 -16.06
C ALA A 510 -16.16 -19.77 -15.52
N ARG A 511 -15.29 -20.76 -15.79
CA ARG A 511 -15.42 -22.15 -15.32
C ARG A 511 -15.06 -22.30 -13.85
N LEU A 512 -14.45 -21.29 -13.23
CA LEU A 512 -14.20 -21.26 -11.79
C LEU A 512 -15.38 -20.70 -11.00
N ARG A 513 -16.42 -20.12 -11.66
CA ARG A 513 -17.60 -19.56 -10.99
C ARG A 513 -18.29 -20.56 -10.03
N PRO A 514 -18.51 -21.84 -10.39
CA PRO A 514 -19.13 -22.79 -9.46
C PRO A 514 -18.32 -23.01 -8.17
N LEU A 515 -16.98 -22.90 -8.25
CA LEU A 515 -16.11 -22.97 -7.07
C LEU A 515 -16.23 -21.73 -6.20
N THR A 516 -16.22 -20.55 -6.82
CA THR A 516 -16.38 -19.28 -6.07
C THR A 516 -17.72 -19.24 -5.37
N ASP A 517 -18.79 -19.67 -6.03
CA ASP A 517 -20.14 -19.68 -5.47
C ASP A 517 -20.24 -20.67 -4.29
N ALA A 518 -19.65 -21.87 -4.44
CA ALA A 518 -19.65 -22.88 -3.39
C ALA A 518 -18.87 -22.45 -2.13
N LEU A 519 -17.86 -21.59 -2.29
CA LEU A 519 -17.02 -21.10 -1.20
C LEU A 519 -17.41 -19.71 -0.70
N GLY A 520 -18.34 -19.02 -1.38
CA GLY A 520 -18.57 -17.59 -1.21
C GLY A 520 -17.29 -16.77 -1.38
N ALA A 521 -16.45 -17.17 -2.34
CA ALA A 521 -15.12 -16.62 -2.54
C ALA A 521 -15.07 -15.55 -3.63
N GLU A 522 -14.21 -14.55 -3.45
CA GLU A 522 -13.91 -13.56 -4.48
C GLU A 522 -12.80 -14.04 -5.43
N LEU A 523 -12.88 -13.63 -6.69
CA LEU A 523 -11.79 -13.86 -7.65
C LEU A 523 -10.69 -12.82 -7.48
N ILE A 524 -9.45 -13.28 -7.43
CA ILE A 524 -8.25 -12.42 -7.50
C ILE A 524 -7.32 -12.94 -8.61
N CYS A 525 -6.34 -12.16 -9.02
CA CYS A 525 -5.44 -12.54 -10.10
C CYS A 525 -3.98 -12.13 -9.85
N THR A 526 -3.07 -12.81 -10.55
CA THR A 526 -1.67 -12.41 -10.65
C THR A 526 -1.52 -11.23 -11.60
N ARG A 527 -0.43 -10.44 -11.48
CA ARG A 527 -0.11 -9.35 -12.40
C ARG A 527 -0.17 -9.74 -13.88
N ASP A 528 0.41 -10.89 -14.24
CA ASP A 528 0.42 -11.39 -15.62
C ASP A 528 -1.00 -11.53 -16.24
N VAL A 529 -2.01 -11.83 -15.42
CA VAL A 529 -3.42 -11.98 -15.86
C VAL A 529 -4.05 -10.62 -16.16
N VAL A 530 -3.67 -9.59 -15.40
CA VAL A 530 -4.07 -8.20 -15.67
C VAL A 530 -3.38 -7.68 -16.93
N GLU A 531 -2.08 -7.91 -17.06
CA GLU A 531 -1.31 -7.53 -18.26
C GLU A 531 -1.83 -8.19 -19.53
N ALA A 532 -2.36 -9.42 -19.42
CA ALA A 532 -3.02 -10.12 -20.51
C ALA A 532 -4.45 -9.63 -20.80
N GLY A 533 -4.98 -8.72 -19.98
CA GLY A 533 -6.32 -8.15 -20.11
C GLY A 533 -7.47 -9.06 -19.67
N TRP A 534 -7.20 -10.14 -18.93
CA TRP A 534 -8.23 -11.13 -18.57
C TRP A 534 -9.06 -10.71 -17.35
N MET A 535 -8.50 -9.88 -16.47
CA MET A 535 -9.16 -9.43 -15.25
C MET A 535 -8.72 -7.99 -14.92
N PRO A 536 -9.58 -7.20 -14.26
CA PRO A 536 -9.27 -5.83 -13.89
C PRO A 536 -8.18 -5.76 -12.82
N ARG A 537 -7.44 -4.65 -12.80
CA ARG A 537 -6.32 -4.40 -11.89
C ARG A 537 -6.74 -4.36 -10.42
N GLN A 538 -7.99 -3.98 -10.13
CA GLN A 538 -8.58 -3.98 -8.78
C GLN A 538 -8.66 -5.38 -8.16
N ARG A 539 -8.52 -6.44 -8.97
CA ARG A 539 -8.43 -7.84 -8.54
C ARG A 539 -6.99 -8.36 -8.47
N GLN A 540 -5.98 -7.56 -8.83
CA GLN A 540 -4.57 -7.92 -8.72
C GLN A 540 -4.15 -8.02 -7.25
N VAL A 541 -3.55 -9.15 -6.88
CA VAL A 541 -2.97 -9.33 -5.54
C VAL A 541 -1.46 -9.54 -5.66
N GLY A 542 -0.71 -8.92 -4.77
CA GLY A 542 0.75 -9.01 -4.74
C GLY A 542 1.43 -7.69 -4.37
N LEU A 543 2.75 -7.68 -4.50
CA LEU A 543 3.67 -6.57 -4.24
C LEU A 543 3.25 -5.26 -4.92
N THR A 544 2.79 -5.35 -6.17
CA THR A 544 2.34 -4.19 -6.95
C THR A 544 0.82 -4.06 -7.06
N GLY A 545 0.09 -4.95 -6.37
CA GLY A 545 -1.37 -4.98 -6.31
C GLY A 545 -1.87 -4.82 -4.87
N ARG A 546 -3.04 -5.40 -4.58
CA ARG A 546 -3.62 -5.40 -3.22
C ARG A 546 -3.00 -6.50 -2.37
N SER A 547 -3.07 -6.32 -1.06
CA SER A 547 -2.84 -7.38 -0.08
C SER A 547 -4.17 -7.83 0.51
N VAL A 548 -4.33 -9.13 0.74
CA VAL A 548 -5.53 -9.74 1.30
C VAL A 548 -5.15 -10.75 2.37
N ALA A 549 -5.95 -10.88 3.43
CA ALA A 549 -5.74 -11.86 4.49
C ALA A 549 -6.97 -12.78 4.70
N PRO A 550 -7.43 -13.48 3.65
CA PRO A 550 -8.60 -14.34 3.74
C PRO A 550 -8.33 -15.52 4.66
N ALA A 551 -9.38 -16.09 5.25
CA ALA A 551 -9.26 -17.35 5.97
C ALA A 551 -8.86 -18.51 5.03
N LEU A 552 -9.30 -18.45 3.77
CA LEU A 552 -8.99 -19.43 2.73
C LEU A 552 -8.52 -18.75 1.43
N TYR A 553 -7.37 -19.18 0.91
CA TYR A 553 -6.89 -18.86 -0.42
C TYR A 553 -6.81 -20.16 -1.24
N ILE A 554 -7.37 -20.18 -2.45
CA ILE A 554 -7.19 -21.27 -3.42
C ILE A 554 -6.56 -20.72 -4.70
N GLY A 555 -5.30 -21.05 -4.97
CA GLY A 555 -4.62 -20.69 -6.21
C GLY A 555 -4.83 -21.73 -7.31
N VAL A 556 -5.36 -21.31 -8.45
CA VAL A 556 -5.57 -22.14 -9.63
C VAL A 556 -4.66 -21.68 -10.75
N GLY A 557 -3.72 -22.53 -11.17
CA GLY A 557 -2.79 -22.19 -12.25
C GLY A 557 -1.81 -21.05 -11.88
N VAL A 558 -1.62 -20.79 -10.59
CA VAL A 558 -0.71 -19.75 -10.09
C VAL A 558 0.69 -20.34 -9.91
N ARG A 559 1.71 -19.62 -10.40
CA ARG A 559 3.12 -20.03 -10.33
C ARG A 559 3.71 -19.91 -8.91
N GLY A 560 3.21 -18.94 -8.13
CA GLY A 560 3.68 -18.65 -6.78
C GLY A 560 4.93 -17.80 -6.75
N ASP A 561 5.09 -16.89 -7.72
CA ASP A 561 6.19 -15.94 -7.68
C ASP A 561 6.08 -15.06 -6.44
N PHE A 562 7.23 -14.67 -5.91
CA PHE A 562 7.36 -13.86 -4.70
C PHE A 562 6.46 -12.62 -4.73
N ASN A 563 6.42 -11.94 -5.89
CA ASN A 563 5.60 -10.75 -6.08
C ASN A 563 4.12 -11.03 -5.81
N HIS A 564 3.60 -12.23 -6.09
CA HIS A 564 2.21 -12.57 -5.75
C HIS A 564 2.05 -12.97 -4.29
N THR A 565 2.96 -13.80 -3.77
CA THR A 565 2.81 -14.41 -2.45
C THR A 565 2.93 -13.42 -1.28
N VAL A 566 3.61 -12.29 -1.48
CA VAL A 566 3.63 -11.16 -0.52
C VAL A 566 2.22 -10.67 -0.21
N GLY A 567 1.36 -10.55 -1.23
CA GLY A 567 -0.01 -10.05 -1.08
C GLY A 567 -0.93 -10.98 -0.30
N ILE A 568 -0.54 -12.24 -0.07
CA ILE A 568 -1.36 -13.24 0.63
C ILE A 568 -0.66 -13.84 1.85
N GLN A 569 0.43 -13.21 2.32
CA GLN A 569 1.28 -13.78 3.37
C GLN A 569 0.49 -14.15 4.63
N ARG A 570 -0.56 -13.38 4.94
CA ARG A 570 -1.41 -13.52 6.13
C ARG A 570 -2.69 -14.30 5.88
N ALA A 571 -2.88 -14.87 4.69
CA ALA A 571 -3.97 -15.79 4.44
C ALA A 571 -3.91 -16.96 5.44
N GLY A 572 -5.05 -17.34 6.00
CA GLY A 572 -5.13 -18.39 7.02
C GLY A 572 -4.68 -19.75 6.48
N THR A 573 -5.39 -20.25 5.48
CA THR A 573 -5.09 -21.51 4.80
C THR A 573 -4.91 -21.27 3.30
N VAL A 574 -3.75 -21.68 2.77
CA VAL A 574 -3.38 -21.52 1.36
C VAL A 574 -3.38 -22.88 0.69
N ILE A 575 -4.27 -23.08 -0.27
CA ILE A 575 -4.36 -24.27 -1.11
C ILE A 575 -3.93 -23.90 -2.53
N VAL A 576 -3.12 -24.73 -3.19
CA VAL A 576 -2.67 -24.46 -4.58
C VAL A 576 -2.89 -25.67 -5.46
N VAL A 577 -3.58 -25.48 -6.58
CA VAL A 577 -3.79 -26.49 -7.62
C VAL A 577 -2.87 -26.17 -8.79
N ASN A 578 -1.94 -27.08 -9.09
CA ASN A 578 -1.01 -26.91 -10.20
C ASN A 578 -0.62 -28.26 -10.81
N SER A 579 -0.69 -28.38 -12.14
CA SER A 579 -0.28 -29.61 -12.84
C SER A 579 1.24 -29.84 -12.79
N ASN A 580 2.03 -28.78 -12.58
CA ASN A 580 3.48 -28.89 -12.43
C ASN A 580 3.86 -29.37 -11.02
N ARG A 581 4.31 -30.63 -10.93
CA ARG A 581 4.83 -31.26 -9.69
C ARG A 581 5.98 -30.49 -9.02
N ARG A 582 6.65 -29.61 -9.75
CA ARG A 582 7.79 -28.81 -9.29
C ARG A 582 7.43 -27.33 -9.10
N ALA A 583 6.14 -26.99 -9.05
CA ALA A 583 5.71 -25.63 -8.78
C ALA A 583 6.32 -25.13 -7.46
N GLN A 584 6.97 -23.97 -7.50
CA GLN A 584 7.63 -23.40 -6.32
C GLN A 584 6.62 -23.05 -5.22
N PHE A 585 5.37 -22.74 -5.61
CA PHE A 585 4.30 -22.39 -4.69
C PHE A 585 3.98 -23.49 -3.66
N PHE A 586 4.29 -24.77 -3.93
CA PHE A 586 4.10 -25.84 -2.94
C PHE A 586 4.92 -25.64 -1.66
N ARG A 587 5.97 -24.81 -1.68
CA ARG A 587 6.76 -24.45 -0.49
C ARG A 587 6.17 -23.30 0.32
N ALA A 588 5.17 -22.60 -0.23
CA ALA A 588 4.54 -21.43 0.38
C ALA A 588 3.03 -21.62 0.60
N CYS A 589 2.52 -22.84 0.46
CA CYS A 589 1.13 -23.19 0.72
C CYS A 589 1.01 -24.19 1.87
N ASP A 590 -0.19 -24.30 2.44
CA ASP A 590 -0.53 -25.32 3.42
C ASP A 590 -0.82 -26.67 2.73
N LEU A 591 -1.55 -26.63 1.61
CA LEU A 591 -1.90 -27.81 0.83
C LEU A 591 -1.68 -27.61 -0.67
N GLY A 592 -0.75 -28.37 -1.25
CA GLY A 592 -0.53 -28.45 -2.69
C GLY A 592 -1.28 -29.62 -3.32
N VAL A 593 -1.96 -29.38 -4.44
CA VAL A 593 -2.69 -30.39 -5.22
C VAL A 593 -2.07 -30.48 -6.60
N ILE A 594 -1.49 -31.64 -6.92
CA ILE A 594 -0.94 -31.90 -8.24
C ILE A 594 -2.03 -32.50 -9.14
N ALA A 595 -2.74 -31.64 -9.87
CA ALA A 595 -3.81 -32.07 -10.78
C ALA A 595 -3.99 -31.09 -11.95
N ASP A 596 -4.66 -31.54 -13.01
CA ASP A 596 -5.27 -30.63 -13.98
C ASP A 596 -6.48 -29.97 -13.32
N TRP A 597 -6.49 -28.65 -13.29
CA TRP A 597 -7.59 -27.90 -12.68
C TRP A 597 -8.91 -28.11 -13.42
N ASN A 598 -8.86 -28.41 -14.73
CA ASN A 598 -10.05 -28.66 -15.55
C ASN A 598 -10.86 -29.85 -15.04
N ASP A 599 -10.17 -30.87 -14.55
CA ASP A 599 -10.79 -32.08 -14.02
C ASP A 599 -11.03 -31.95 -12.50
N PHE A 600 -10.07 -31.36 -11.78
CA PHE A 600 -10.10 -31.28 -10.33
C PHE A 600 -11.15 -30.30 -9.79
N ILE A 601 -11.29 -29.11 -10.38
CA ILE A 601 -12.22 -28.09 -9.86
C ILE A 601 -13.68 -28.58 -9.92
N PRO A 602 -14.19 -29.17 -11.01
CA PRO A 602 -15.54 -29.73 -11.02
C PRO A 602 -15.75 -30.82 -9.97
N ALA A 603 -14.76 -31.71 -9.77
CA ALA A 603 -14.84 -32.76 -8.75
C ALA A 603 -14.86 -32.18 -7.32
N LEU A 604 -14.09 -31.13 -7.05
CA LEU A 604 -14.12 -30.43 -5.77
C LEU A 604 -15.48 -29.75 -5.53
N VAL A 605 -16.05 -29.09 -6.54
CA VAL A 605 -17.37 -28.45 -6.44
C VAL A 605 -18.46 -29.49 -6.12
N ALA A 606 -18.41 -30.66 -6.74
CA ALA A 606 -19.30 -31.78 -6.43
C ALA A 606 -19.23 -32.19 -4.94
N GLU A 607 -18.02 -32.35 -4.40
CA GLU A 607 -17.79 -32.69 -2.99
C GLU A 607 -18.17 -31.56 -2.01
N LEU A 608 -18.06 -30.29 -2.42
CA LEU A 608 -18.45 -29.13 -1.60
C LEU A 608 -19.97 -28.93 -1.55
N THR A 609 -20.66 -29.12 -2.67
CA THR A 609 -22.12 -28.91 -2.79
C THR A 609 -22.94 -30.15 -2.44
N GLY A 610 -22.30 -31.31 -2.30
CA GLY A 610 -22.99 -32.59 -2.08
C GLY A 610 -23.67 -33.15 -3.34
N THR A 611 -23.34 -32.61 -4.52
CA THR A 611 -23.87 -33.09 -5.80
C THR A 611 -22.96 -34.21 -6.30
N SER A 612 -23.37 -35.47 -6.22
CA SER A 612 -22.61 -36.57 -6.85
C SER A 612 -22.61 -36.39 -8.37
N ALA A 613 -21.43 -36.50 -8.99
CA ALA A 613 -21.25 -36.49 -10.43
C ALA A 613 -21.87 -37.73 -11.10
#